data_AF-A0A923UT78-F1
#
_entry.id   AF-A0A923UT78-F1
#
_cell.length_a   1.000
_cell.length_b   1.000
_cell.length_c   1.000
_cell.angle_alpha   90.00
_cell.angle_beta   90.00
_cell.angle_gamma   90.00
#
_symmetry.space_group_name_H-M   'P 1'
#
loop_
_entity.id
_entity.type
_entity.pdbx_description
1 polymer ?
#
loop_
_entity_poly.entity_id
_entity_poly.type
_entity_poly.pdbx_seq_one_letter_code
_entity_poly.pdbx_strand_id
1 'polypeptide(L)' 'MAKTGVLLINLGTPKSPSTGDVRRYLREFLDDERVIDVPYILRKILVHGIIAPFRAPKSAKLYKEVWTD' A
#
# COMPACT_ATOMS: atom_id res chain seq x y z
N MET A 1 12.36 -38.08 -5.59
CA MET A 1 11.33 -37.35 -4.80
C MET A 1 11.37 -35.89 -5.20
N ALA A 2 10.20 -35.27 -5.42
CA ALA A 2 10.13 -33.83 -5.64
C ALA A 2 10.45 -33.09 -4.32
N LYS A 3 11.17 -31.96 -4.39
CA LYS A 3 11.47 -31.12 -3.23
C LYS A 3 10.23 -30.30 -2.87
N THR A 4 9.94 -30.18 -1.57
CA THR A 4 8.83 -29.33 -1.09
C THR A 4 9.24 -27.86 -1.15
N GLY A 5 8.45 -27.04 -1.84
CA GLY A 5 8.58 -25.59 -1.82
C GLY A 5 7.62 -24.98 -0.80
N VAL A 6 8.08 -23.98 -0.05
CA VAL A 6 7.25 -23.22 0.89
C VAL A 6 7.19 -21.77 0.41
N LEU A 7 5.98 -21.24 0.28
CA LEU A 7 5.74 -19.84 -0.08
C LEU A 7 5.33 -19.05 1.17
N LEU A 8 6.17 -18.10 1.57
CA LEU A 8 5.84 -17.12 2.60
C LEU A 8 5.25 -15.89 1.93
N ILE A 9 4.03 -15.52 2.32
CA ILE A 9 3.32 -14.35 1.79
C ILE A 9 3.02 -13.33 2.87
N ASN A 10 3.06 -12.06 2.50
CA ASN A 10 2.65 -10.90 3.30
C ASN A 10 2.12 -9.83 2.33
N LEU A 11 1.35 -8.87 2.83
CA LEU A 11 0.94 -7.66 2.10
C LEU A 11 2.13 -6.78 1.72
N GLY A 12 3.22 -6.87 2.48
CA GLY A 12 4.39 -6.02 2.32
C GLY A 12 4.24 -4.69 3.08
N THR A 13 5.19 -3.80 2.85
CA THR A 13 5.32 -2.49 3.50
C THR A 13 5.92 -1.51 2.49
N PRO A 14 5.74 -0.19 2.62
CA PRO A 14 6.44 0.77 1.77
C PRO A 14 7.96 0.59 1.83
N LYS A 15 8.63 0.82 0.69
CA LYS A 15 10.08 0.69 0.53
C LYS A 15 10.89 1.61 1.45
N SER A 16 10.32 2.77 1.80
CA SER A 16 10.92 3.73 2.72
C SER A 16 9.81 4.56 3.38
N PRO A 17 10.11 5.30 4.46
CA PRO A 17 9.12 6.18 5.09
C PRO A 17 8.96 7.51 4.31
N SER A 18 9.44 7.58 3.06
CA SER A 18 9.21 8.72 2.18
C SER A 18 7.76 8.76 1.70
N THR A 19 7.20 9.96 1.55
CA THR A 19 5.81 10.13 1.10
C THR A 19 5.56 9.50 -0.28
N GLY A 20 6.56 9.47 -1.15
CA GLY A 20 6.46 8.86 -2.48
C GLY A 20 6.23 7.35 -2.40
N ASP A 21 7.04 6.64 -1.61
CA ASP A 21 6.95 5.19 -1.45
C ASP A 21 5.69 4.78 -0.69
N VAL A 22 5.30 5.54 0.34
CA VAL A 22 4.04 5.33 1.06
C VAL A 22 2.84 5.54 0.13
N ARG A 23 2.88 6.56 -0.74
CA ARG A 23 1.82 6.80 -1.72
C ARG A 23 1.71 5.66 -2.72
N ARG A 24 2.85 5.15 -3.20
CA ARG A 24 2.90 4.01 -4.12
C ARG A 24 2.29 2.76 -3.48
N TYR A 25 2.74 2.42 -2.27
CA TYR A 25 2.20 1.31 -1.49
C TYR A 25 0.68 1.42 -1.30
N LEU A 26 0.18 2.59 -0.87
CA LEU A 26 -1.25 2.80 -0.67
C LEU A 26 -2.07 2.65 -1.96
N ARG A 27 -1.52 3.05 -3.12
CA ARG A 27 -2.19 2.84 -4.41
C ARG A 27 -2.22 1.36 -4.76
N GLU A 28 -1.10 0.67 -4.68
CA GLU A 28 -1.02 -0.77 -4.99
C GLU A 28 -1.96 -1.59 -4.09
N PHE A 29 -2.00 -1.28 -2.80
CA PHE A 29 -2.85 -1.99 -1.83
C PHE A 29 -4.35 -1.67 -1.97
N LEU A 30 -4.72 -0.40 -2.10
CA LEU A 30 -6.14 0.01 -2.08
C LEU A 30 -6.82 -0.06 -3.44
N ASP A 31 -6.06 -0.18 -4.53
CA ASP A 31 -6.63 -0.33 -5.88
C ASP A 31 -7.13 -1.78 -6.15
N ASP A 32 -6.77 -2.72 -5.28
CA ASP A 32 -7.25 -4.10 -5.28
C ASP A 32 -8.75 -4.16 -4.90
N GLU A 33 -9.55 -4.81 -5.74
CA GLU A 33 -10.99 -5.04 -5.51
C GLU A 33 -11.28 -5.89 -4.29
N ARG A 34 -10.33 -6.72 -3.86
CA ARG A 34 -10.46 -7.56 -2.66
C ARG A 34 -10.23 -6.78 -1.37
N VAL A 35 -9.67 -5.57 -1.48
CA VAL A 35 -9.42 -4.67 -0.35
C VAL A 35 -10.51 -3.61 -0.25
N ILE A 36 -10.95 -3.05 -1.38
CA ILE A 36 -12.05 -2.10 -1.46
C ILE A 36 -13.11 -2.58 -2.45
N ASP A 37 -14.26 -2.99 -1.92
CA ASP A 37 -15.43 -3.43 -2.69
C ASP A 37 -16.24 -2.24 -3.23
N VAL A 38 -15.64 -1.54 -4.20
CA VAL A 38 -16.21 -0.40 -4.93
C VAL A 38 -15.95 -0.59 -6.42
N PRO A 39 -16.87 -0.23 -7.34
CA PRO A 39 -16.65 -0.37 -8.78
C PRO A 39 -15.33 0.26 -9.26
N TYR A 40 -14.65 -0.41 -10.20
CA TYR A 40 -13.29 -0.08 -10.63
C TYR A 40 -13.05 1.43 -10.86
N ILE A 41 -13.91 2.10 -11.63
CA ILE A 41 -13.74 3.52 -11.95
C ILE A 41 -13.84 4.40 -10.70
N LEU A 42 -14.85 4.15 -9.86
CA LEU A 42 -15.05 4.89 -8.61
C LEU A 42 -13.89 4.64 -7.64
N ARG A 43 -13.40 3.40 -7.57
CA ARG A 43 -12.23 3.03 -6.75
C ARG A 43 -10.97 3.74 -7.24
N LYS A 44 -10.71 3.79 -8.55
CA LYS A 44 -9.56 4.52 -9.11
C LYS A 44 -9.60 5.99 -8.74
N ILE A 45 -10.75 6.65 -8.89
CA ILE A 45 -10.91 8.07 -8.56
C ILE A 45 -10.70 8.28 -7.05
N LEU A 46 -11.33 7.45 -6.21
CA LEU A 46 -11.20 7.53 -4.77
C LEU A 46 -9.76 7.33 -4.30
N VAL A 47 -9.08 6.28 -4.77
CA VAL A 47 -7.72 5.92 -4.37
C VAL A 47 -6.71 6.93 -4.89
N HIS A 48 -6.73 7.26 -6.19
CA HIS A 48 -5.72 8.11 -6.79
C HIS A 48 -5.95 9.61 -6.56
N GLY A 49 -7.22 10.03 -6.46
CA GLY A 49 -7.60 11.44 -6.30
C GLY A 49 -7.76 11.88 -4.85
N ILE A 50 -8.19 11.00 -3.95
CA ILE A 50 -8.53 11.38 -2.56
C ILE A 50 -7.67 10.63 -1.53
N ILE A 51 -7.60 9.30 -1.56
CA ILE A 51 -6.93 8.58 -0.47
C ILE A 51 -5.41 8.76 -0.56
N ALA A 52 -4.79 8.40 -1.68
CA ALA A 52 -3.34 8.41 -1.80
C ALA A 52 -2.71 9.82 -1.70
N PRO A 53 -3.28 10.91 -2.26
CA PRO A 53 -2.71 12.25 -2.11
C PRO A 53 -2.78 12.78 -0.69
N PHE A 54 -3.89 12.57 0.02
CA PHE A 54 -4.14 13.16 1.33
C PHE A 54 -3.66 12.28 2.49
N ARG A 55 -3.70 10.95 2.35
CA ARG A 55 -3.28 10.00 3.39
C ARG A 55 -1.79 9.74 3.40
N ALA A 56 -1.13 9.69 2.24
CA ALA A 56 0.28 9.34 2.16
C ALA A 56 1.21 10.22 3.02
N PRO A 57 1.06 11.56 3.07
CA PRO A 57 1.91 12.40 3.92
C PRO A 57 1.72 12.11 5.42
N LYS A 58 0.47 11.88 5.84
CA LYS A 58 0.12 11.58 7.24
C LYS A 58 0.68 10.22 7.65
N SER A 59 0.47 9.19 6.82
CA SER A 59 1.02 7.86 7.05
C SER A 59 2.54 7.85 7.02
N ALA A 60 3.17 8.57 6.09
CA ALA A 60 4.63 8.68 6.03
C ALA A 60 5.22 9.25 7.31
N LYS A 61 4.57 10.24 7.95
CA LYS A 61 5.00 10.75 9.26
C LYS A 61 5.02 9.64 10.32
N LEU A 62 3.96 8.83 10.41
CA LEU A 62 3.89 7.72 11.35
C LEU A 62 4.92 6.64 11.05
N TYR A 63 5.13 6.31 9.78
CA TYR A 63 6.19 5.38 9.39
C TYR A 63 7.56 5.89 9.84
N LYS A 64 7.86 7.19 9.68
CA LYS A 64 9.12 7.79 10.15
C LYS A 64 9.31 7.67 11.67
N GLU A 65 8.24 7.73 12.46
CA GLU A 65 8.33 7.65 13.92
C GLU A 65 8.77 6.27 14.42
N VAL A 66 8.46 5.20 13.67
CA VAL A 66 8.81 3.82 14.02
C VAL A 66 9.93 3.24 13.16
N TRP A 67 10.46 4.02 12.22
CA TRP A 67 11.52 3.58 11.33
C TRP A 67 12.86 3.59 12.07
N THR A 68 13.57 2.47 12.06
CA THR A 68 14.78 2.27 12.88
C THR A 68 16.09 2.37 12.09
N ASP A 69 16.04 2.54 10.76
CA ASP A 69 17.19 2.66 9.84
C ASP A 69 17.09 3.84 8.86
#